data_AF-A0A1F5CCC9-F1
#
_entry.id   AF-A0A1F5CCC9-F1
#
_cell.length_a   1.000
_cell.length_b   1.000
_cell.length_c   1.000
_cell.angle_alpha   90.00
_cell.angle_beta   90.00
_cell.angle_gamma   90.00
#
_symmetry.space_group_name_H-M   'P 1'
#
loop_
_entity.id
_entity.type
_entity.pdbx_description
1 polymer ?
#
loop_
_entity_poly.entity_id
_entity_poly.type
_entity_poly.pdbx_seq_one_letter_code
_entity_poly.pdbx_strand_id
1 'polypeptide(L)' 'MHNPEENGKSQLWSIPVQGGELEKLNIEIWGFNKLTVHPDGTRFAFNSYGPSLKQEELWMMENFLPERSTKK' A
#
# COMPACT_ATOMS: atom_id res chain seq x y z
N MET A 1 -2.42 5.01 -21.21
CA MET A 1 -1.33 5.80 -20.60
C MET A 1 -1.79 6.22 -19.22
N HIS A 2 -1.10 5.76 -18.17
CA HIS A 2 -1.37 6.19 -16.79
C HIS A 2 -0.52 7.44 -16.52
N ASN A 3 -1.14 8.49 -15.98
CA ASN A 3 -0.46 9.75 -15.69
C ASN A 3 0.43 9.58 -14.44
N PRO A 4 1.75 9.77 -14.52
CA PRO A 4 2.65 9.57 -13.38
C PRO A 4 2.45 10.57 -12.24
N GLU A 5 1.65 11.62 -12.42
CA GLU A 5 1.31 12.59 -11.36
C GLU A 5 0.07 12.20 -10.52
N GLU A 6 -0.70 11.19 -10.93
CA GLU A 6 -1.73 10.65 -10.05
C GLU A 6 -1.06 9.82 -8.95
N ASN A 7 -1.07 10.35 -7.73
CA ASN A 7 -0.83 9.57 -6.53
C ASN A 7 -1.78 8.36 -6.56
N GLY A 8 -1.30 7.18 -6.99
CA GLY A 8 -2.15 6.02 -7.25
C GLY A 8 -2.74 5.36 -6.00
N LYS A 9 -2.65 6.04 -4.85
CA LYS A 9 -3.46 5.74 -3.68
C LYS A 9 -4.90 6.14 -3.93
N SER A 10 -5.83 5.33 -3.42
CA SER A 10 -7.24 5.65 -3.42
C SER A 10 -7.67 6.09 -2.02
N GLN A 11 -8.69 6.95 -1.96
CA GLN A 11 -9.36 7.33 -0.71
C GLN A 11 -10.66 6.56 -0.53
N LEU A 12 -10.92 6.10 0.69
CA LEU A 12 -12.19 5.46 1.02
C LEU A 12 -13.22 6.49 1.49
N TRP A 13 -14.41 6.40 0.89
CA TRP A 13 -15.57 7.21 1.21
C TRP A 13 -16.75 6.31 1.57
N SER A 14 -17.67 6.82 2.38
CA SER A 14 -18.93 6.17 2.69
C SER A 14 -20.11 7.10 2.38
N ILE A 15 -21.27 6.51 2.12
CA ILE A 15 -22.53 7.22 1.94
C ILE A 15 -23.61 6.48 2.74
N PRO A 16 -24.50 7.19 3.44
CA PRO A 16 -25.66 6.58 4.08
C PRO A 16 -26.53 5.85 3.05
N VAL A 17 -27.08 4.69 3.42
CA VAL A 17 -27.94 3.88 2.52
C VAL A 17 -29.18 4.65 2.08
N GLN A 18 -29.70 5.50 2.94
CA GLN A 18 -30.85 6.37 2.69
C GLN A 18 -30.54 7.53 1.74
N GLY A 19 -29.28 7.66 1.30
CA GLY A 19 -28.76 8.85 0.63
C GLY A 19 -28.34 9.92 1.64
N GLY A 20 -27.48 10.82 1.20
CA GLY A 20 -26.93 11.90 2.03
C GLY A 20 -25.55 12.33 1.56
N GLU A 21 -24.87 13.06 2.43
CA GLU A 21 -23.51 13.53 2.17
C GLU A 21 -22.49 12.38 2.17
N LEU A 22 -21.48 12.53 1.33
CA LEU A 22 -20.32 11.63 1.29
C LEU A 22 -19.43 11.90 2.49
N GLU A 23 -19.13 10.86 3.28
CA GLU A 23 -18.21 10.94 4.40
C GLU A 23 -16.85 10.34 4.02
N LYS A 24 -15.79 11.13 4.17
CA LYS A 24 -14.42 10.66 3.96
C LYS A 24 -13.93 9.89 5.17
N LEU A 25 -13.50 8.64 4.99
CA LEU A 25 -13.06 7.78 6.10
C LEU A 25 -11.57 7.94 6.47
N ASN A 26 -10.86 8.90 5.87
CA ASN A 26 -9.43 9.17 6.09
C ASN A 26 -8.52 7.93 5.91
N ILE A 27 -8.93 6.97 5.08
CA ILE A 27 -8.13 5.80 4.73
C ILE A 27 -7.62 5.99 3.30
N GLU A 28 -6.33 6.31 3.19
CA GLU A 28 -5.62 6.46 1.92
C GLU A 28 -4.62 5.34 1.73
N ILE A 29 -4.81 4.50 0.73
CA ILE A 29 -3.96 3.31 0.56
C ILE A 29 -3.86 2.88 -0.90
N TRP A 30 -2.80 2.14 -1.22
CA TRP A 30 -2.61 1.59 -2.56
C TRP A 30 -3.50 0.37 -2.77
N GLY A 31 -4.55 0.54 -3.55
CA GLY A 31 -5.47 -0.52 -3.94
C GLY A 31 -6.40 -0.97 -2.81
N PHE A 32 -7.70 -1.03 -3.13
CA PHE A 32 -8.72 -1.70 -2.32
C PHE A 32 -9.20 -2.92 -3.10
N ASN A 33 -8.92 -4.12 -2.58
CA ASN A 33 -9.31 -5.38 -3.19
C ASN A 33 -10.14 -6.21 -2.23
N LYS A 34 -11.11 -6.98 -2.74
CA LYS A 34 -11.90 -7.94 -1.96
C LYS A 34 -12.53 -7.32 -0.69
N LEU A 35 -13.12 -6.13 -0.83
CA LEU A 35 -13.84 -5.47 0.26
C LEU A 35 -15.02 -6.35 0.71
N THR A 36 -15.12 -6.59 2.01
CA THR A 36 -16.24 -7.29 2.64
C THR A 36 -16.71 -6.53 3.87
N VAL A 37 -18.01 -6.53 4.11
CA VAL A 37 -18.62 -5.90 5.28
C VAL A 37 -18.99 -7.00 6.28
N HIS A 38 -18.69 -6.78 7.55
CA HIS A 38 -19.11 -7.69 8.62
C HIS A 38 -20.63 -7.56 8.86
N PRO A 39 -21.36 -8.63 9.20
CA PRO A 39 -22.82 -8.58 9.35
C PRO A 39 -23.36 -7.57 10.36
N ASP A 40 -22.54 -7.13 11.32
CA ASP A 40 -22.91 -6.06 12.28
C ASP A 40 -22.93 -4.65 11.66
N GLY A 41 -22.51 -4.48 10.41
CA GLY A 41 -22.53 -3.22 9.67
C GLY A 41 -21.54 -2.16 10.15
N THR A 42 -20.73 -2.44 11.18
CA THR A 42 -19.80 -1.47 11.78
C THR A 42 -18.34 -1.71 11.41
N ARG A 43 -18.06 -2.84 10.75
CA ARG A 43 -16.70 -3.25 10.39
C ARG A 43 -16.66 -3.73 8.96
N PHE A 44 -15.53 -3.52 8.31
CA PHE A 44 -15.22 -4.05 6.99
C PHE A 44 -13.76 -4.49 6.94
N ALA A 45 -13.44 -5.37 5.99
CA ALA A 45 -12.10 -5.85 5.72
C ALA A 45 -11.81 -5.74 4.23
N PHE A 46 -10.55 -5.51 3.86
CA PHE A 46 -10.09 -5.43 2.49
C PHE A 46 -8.61 -5.84 2.40
N ASN A 47 -8.19 -6.24 1.22
CA ASN A 47 -6.80 -6.45 0.86
C ASN A 47 -6.25 -5.18 0.20
N SER A 48 -4.98 -4.87 0.46
CA SER A 48 -4.30 -3.71 -0.11
C SER A 48 -2.82 -3.98 -0.32
N TYR A 49 -2.20 -3.22 -1.23
CA TYR A 49 -0.74 -3.20 -1.38
C TYR A 49 -0.05 -2.49 -0.20
N GLY A 50 -0.80 -1.81 0.67
CA GLY A 50 -0.28 -1.13 1.84
C GLY A 50 -0.11 0.38 1.65
N PRO A 51 0.43 1.09 2.65
CA PRO A 51 0.59 2.54 2.61
C PRO A 51 1.63 3.01 1.56
N SER A 52 2.45 2.09 1.05
CA SER A 52 3.37 2.29 -0.07
C SER A 52 3.43 1.03 -0.92
N LEU A 53 3.60 1.21 -2.23
CA LEU A 53 4.14 0.13 -3.06
C LEU A 53 5.60 -0.05 -2.61
N LYS A 54 5.91 -1.17 -1.97
CA LYS A 54 7.31 -1.49 -1.69
C LYS A 54 8.04 -1.47 -3.03
N GLN A 55 9.04 -0.61 -3.14
CA GLN A 55 9.95 -0.70 -4.27
C GLN A 55 10.74 -2.00 -4.12
N GLU A 56 10.94 -2.67 -5.24
CA GLU A 56 11.82 -3.82 -5.30
C GLU A 56 13.24 -3.30 -5.03
N GLU A 57 13.83 -3.67 -3.90
CA GLU A 57 15.19 -3.27 -3.58
C GLU A 57 16.16 -4.33 -4.10
N LEU A 58 16.92 -3.99 -5.13
CA LEU A 58 18.02 -4.82 -5.62
C LEU A 58 19.30 -4.42 -4.89
N TRP A 59 19.72 -5.25 -3.94
CA TRP A 59 20.98 -5.06 -3.23
C TRP A 59 22.07 -5.91 -3.88
N MET A 60 23.10 -5.27 -4.44
CA MET A 60 24.35 -5.95 -4.82
C MET A 60 25.39 -5.66 -3.76
N MET A 61 26.01 -6.71 -3.25
CA MET A 61 27.09 -6.54 -2.29
C MET A 61 28.44 -6.84 -2.96
N GLU A 62 29.33 -5.85 -2.98
CA GLU A 62 30.68 -5.96 -3.55
C GLU A 62 31.75 -6.03 -2.44
N ASN A 63 32.90 -6.67 -2.72
CA ASN A 63 34.08 -6.72 -1.85
C ASN A 63 33.92 -7.45 -0.50
N PHE A 64 33.37 -8.67 -0.51
CA PHE A 64 33.11 -9.49 0.69
C PHE A 64 34.32 -10.22 1.26
N LEU A 65 35.46 -10.15 0.58
CA LEU A 65 36.65 -10.89 1.00
C LEU A 65 37.68 -9.90 1.55
N PRO A 66 38.21 -10.14 2.77
CA PRO A 66 39.34 -9.37 3.26
C PRO A 66 40.52 -9.56 2.31
N GLU A 67 41.34 -8.52 2.14
CA GLU A 67 42.58 -8.64 1.38
C GLU A 67 43.38 -9.84 1.89
N ARG A 68 43.77 -10.73 0.98
CA ARG A 68 44.61 -11.88 1.33
C ARG A 68 45.86 -11.34 2.00
N SER A 69 45.99 -11.57 3.30
CA SER A 69 47.23 -11.27 4.01
C SER A 69 48.35 -12.13 3.43
N THR A 70 49.19 -11.53 2.61
CA THR A 70 50.46 -12.13 2.23
C THR A 70 51.36 -12.06 3.46
N LYS A 71 51.36 -13.13 4.27
CA LYS A 71 52.44 -13.32 5.24
C LYS A 71 53.74 -13.51 4.46
N LYS A 72 54.65 -12.55 4.61
CA LYS A 72 56.08 -12.72 4.31
C LYS A 72 56.76 -13.36 5.51
#